data_AF-A0AAX0XS94-F1
#
_entry.id   AF-A0AAX0XS94-F1
#
_cell.length_a   1.000
_cell.length_b   1.000
_cell.length_c   1.000
_cell.angle_alpha   90.00
_cell.angle_beta   90.00
_cell.angle_gamma   90.00
#
_symmetry.space_group_name_H-M   'P 1'
#
loop_
_entity.id
_entity.type
_entity.pdbx_description
1 polymer ?
#
loop_
_entity_poly.entity_id
_entity_poly.type
_entity_poly.pdbx_seq_one_letter_code
_entity_poly.pdbx_strand_id
1 'polypeptide(L)'
;METFTPTAALRQQMERLEQALDSLATQLEQLELLEAHVYPLPAVPQGQEHEPIEQIEVGYLGEEAALAATLSAYRDHSARPGCSTKATHRLPGWLRFPAASAPLLRPLIDEVNGCKLAFKALVQQAGGRDEKFELVHRALPGVITLQVYRKLTWLEGELHSLGFTWADKQSISRLSREQVLEMLERSRRYIPALSNNEEWSKMVDQEVYDIRRLPADAELRIRRPVKTHPMINLLWQDREPRKQQLKASLPLLLCSDTQPAVTHLGHYPPKLRQARRDRKIGGEPIIERLHLYLYQG
;
A
#
# COMPACT_ATOMS: atom_id res chain seq x y z
N MET A 1 16.00 -34.91 -0.23
CA MET A 1 15.79 -33.45 -0.12
C MET A 1 15.16 -33.00 -1.42
N GLU A 2 13.84 -32.79 -1.45
CA GLU A 2 13.16 -32.33 -2.66
C GLU A 2 13.59 -30.88 -2.95
N THR A 3 14.39 -30.69 -4.00
CA THR A 3 14.68 -29.37 -4.56
C THR A 3 13.41 -28.85 -5.23
N PHE A 4 12.54 -28.20 -4.46
CA PHE A 4 11.42 -27.44 -5.01
C PHE A 4 11.95 -26.34 -5.93
N THR A 5 11.44 -26.28 -7.16
CA THR A 5 11.70 -25.12 -8.01
C THR A 5 11.14 -23.84 -7.34
N PRO A 6 11.73 -22.65 -7.56
CA PRO A 6 11.21 -21.40 -6.99
C PRO A 6 9.72 -21.17 -7.28
N THR A 7 9.27 -21.55 -8.48
CA THR A 7 7.87 -21.52 -8.90
C THR A 7 6.99 -22.42 -8.04
N ALA A 8 7.41 -23.67 -7.80
CA ALA A 8 6.65 -24.62 -6.99
C ALA A 8 6.60 -24.20 -5.52
N ALA A 9 7.70 -23.66 -4.98
CA ALA A 9 7.72 -23.09 -3.63
C ALA A 9 6.74 -21.91 -3.46
N LEU A 10 6.64 -21.03 -4.46
CA LEU A 10 5.67 -19.93 -4.45
C LEU A 10 4.23 -20.41 -4.51
N ARG A 11 3.92 -21.42 -5.34
CA ARG A 11 2.57 -22.01 -5.42
C ARG A 11 2.17 -22.63 -4.09
N GLN A 12 3.04 -23.46 -3.51
CA GLN A 12 2.81 -24.07 -2.20
C GLN A 12 2.62 -22.99 -1.11
N GLN A 13 3.40 -21.91 -1.15
CA GLN A 13 3.25 -20.84 -0.19
C GLN A 13 1.95 -20.04 -0.37
N MET A 14 1.44 -19.92 -1.60
CA MET A 14 0.14 -19.32 -1.87
C MET A 14 -1.00 -20.23 -1.37
N GLU A 15 -0.94 -21.54 -1.61
CA GLU A 15 -1.93 -22.51 -1.10
C GLU A 15 -2.02 -22.44 0.43
N ARG A 16 -0.88 -22.34 1.13
CA ARG A 16 -0.85 -22.14 2.59
C ARG A 16 -1.50 -20.83 3.03
N LEU A 17 -1.28 -19.75 2.28
CA LEU A 17 -1.92 -18.47 2.55
C LEU A 17 -3.44 -18.57 2.39
N GLU A 18 -3.91 -19.23 1.33
CA GLU A 18 -5.33 -19.45 1.07
C GLU A 18 -6.00 -20.27 2.17
N GLN A 19 -5.37 -21.37 2.61
CA GLN A 19 -5.83 -22.19 3.74
C GLN A 19 -5.93 -21.39 5.06
N ALA A 20 -4.90 -20.58 5.36
CA ALA A 20 -4.90 -19.73 6.55
C ALA A 20 -6.00 -18.65 6.49
N LEU A 21 -6.25 -18.09 5.30
CA LEU A 21 -7.34 -17.13 5.08
C LEU A 21 -8.71 -17.76 5.22
N ASP A 22 -8.89 -19.01 4.78
CA ASP A 22 -10.14 -19.75 4.94
C ASP A 22 -10.40 -20.07 6.42
N SER A 23 -9.38 -20.49 7.16
CA SER A 23 -9.48 -20.73 8.60
C SER A 23 -9.84 -19.44 9.36
N LEU A 24 -9.19 -18.31 9.02
CA LEU A 24 -9.53 -17.01 9.60
C LEU A 24 -10.98 -16.61 9.27
N ALA A 25 -11.42 -16.81 8.03
CA ALA A 25 -12.76 -16.45 7.62
C ALA A 25 -13.83 -17.27 8.35
N THR A 26 -13.65 -18.60 8.44
CA THR A 26 -14.55 -19.46 9.22
C THR A 26 -14.61 -19.02 10.68
N GLN A 27 -13.48 -18.64 11.28
CA GLN A 27 -13.48 -18.11 12.65
C GLN A 27 -14.27 -16.80 12.76
N LEU A 28 -14.07 -15.86 11.83
CA LEU A 28 -14.78 -14.57 11.84
C LEU A 28 -16.29 -14.71 11.66
N GLU A 29 -16.75 -15.69 10.88
CA GLU A 29 -18.18 -15.99 10.67
C GLU A 29 -18.85 -16.60 11.92
N GLN A 30 -18.07 -17.20 12.82
CA GLN A 30 -18.58 -17.83 14.04
C GLN A 30 -18.58 -16.91 15.26
N LEU A 31 -17.78 -15.84 15.22
CA LEU A 31 -17.69 -14.88 16.32
C LEU A 31 -18.88 -13.93 16.31
N GLU A 32 -19.25 -13.44 17.49
CA GLU A 32 -20.20 -12.34 17.62
C GLU A 32 -19.63 -11.08 16.96
N LEU A 33 -20.29 -10.61 15.90
CA LEU A 33 -19.96 -9.36 15.26
C LEU A 33 -20.67 -8.22 16.01
N LEU A 34 -19.91 -7.34 16.65
CA LEU A 34 -20.49 -6.23 17.39
C LEU A 34 -20.83 -5.04 16.49
N GLU A 35 -20.03 -4.82 15.44
CA GLU A 35 -20.17 -3.69 14.52
C GLU A 35 -19.30 -3.89 13.29
N ALA A 36 -19.81 -3.60 12.10
CA ALA A 36 -19.00 -3.62 10.88
C ALA A 36 -19.38 -2.52 9.88
N HIS A 37 -18.36 -1.85 9.35
CA HIS A 37 -18.53 -0.87 8.29
C HIS A 37 -17.39 -0.95 7.28
N VAL A 38 -17.74 -1.10 6.01
CA VAL A 38 -16.78 -1.00 4.90
C VAL A 38 -17.27 -0.01 3.84
N TYR A 39 -16.31 0.54 3.09
CA TYR A 39 -16.52 1.64 2.17
C TYR A 39 -15.99 1.27 0.78
N PRO A 40 -16.72 0.48 -0.02
CA PRO A 40 -16.29 0.08 -1.34
C PRO A 40 -15.90 1.29 -2.21
N LEU A 41 -14.75 1.18 -2.88
CA LEU A 41 -14.26 2.20 -3.80
C LEU A 41 -14.43 1.74 -5.25
N PRO A 42 -14.67 2.66 -6.21
CA PRO A 42 -14.74 2.33 -7.62
C PRO A 42 -13.43 1.70 -8.09
N ALA A 43 -13.55 0.72 -8.98
CA ALA A 43 -12.40 0.15 -9.64
C ALA A 43 -11.76 1.19 -10.57
N VAL A 44 -10.43 1.15 -10.68
CA VAL A 44 -9.71 1.95 -11.68
C VAL A 44 -9.70 1.18 -12.99
N PRO A 45 -10.28 1.69 -14.09
CA PRO A 45 -10.23 1.03 -15.38
C PRO A 45 -8.81 0.87 -15.88
N GLN A 46 -8.56 -0.20 -16.64
CA GLN A 46 -7.27 -0.39 -17.32
C GLN A 46 -7.00 0.78 -18.29
N GLY A 47 -5.77 1.29 -18.29
CA GLY A 47 -5.36 2.45 -19.10
C GLY A 47 -5.60 3.80 -18.43
N GLN A 48 -6.43 3.87 -17.38
CA GLN A 48 -6.72 5.11 -16.65
C GLN A 48 -5.89 5.24 -15.36
N GLU A 49 -4.83 4.44 -15.20
CA GLU A 49 -4.00 4.43 -13.99
C GLU A 49 -3.25 5.72 -13.74
N HIS A 50 -3.09 6.54 -14.77
CA HIS A 50 -2.34 7.77 -14.75
C HIS A 50 -3.23 9.01 -14.69
N GLU A 51 -4.52 8.86 -14.95
CA GLU A 51 -5.48 9.96 -14.91
C GLU A 51 -5.53 10.60 -13.51
N PRO A 52 -5.70 11.93 -13.43
CA PRO A 52 -5.88 12.61 -12.16
C PRO A 52 -7.14 12.12 -11.46
N ILE A 53 -7.08 12.01 -10.14
CA ILE A 53 -8.26 11.67 -9.34
C ILE A 53 -8.93 12.98 -8.96
N GLU A 54 -10.03 13.30 -9.65
CA GLU A 54 -10.86 14.47 -9.33
C GLU A 54 -11.93 14.13 -8.30
N GLN A 55 -12.57 12.98 -8.45
CA GLN A 55 -13.67 12.54 -7.59
C GLN A 55 -13.55 11.04 -7.29
N ILE A 56 -13.96 10.65 -6.09
CA ILE A 56 -14.16 9.25 -5.71
C ILE A 56 -15.49 9.16 -4.99
N GLU A 57 -16.47 8.53 -5.63
CA GLU A 57 -17.70 8.10 -4.98
C GLU A 57 -17.40 6.90 -4.09
N VAL A 58 -17.99 6.87 -2.91
CA VAL A 58 -17.68 5.92 -1.85
C VAL A 58 -18.96 5.20 -1.53
N GLY A 59 -18.98 3.89 -1.76
CA GLY A 59 -20.07 3.04 -1.34
C GLY A 59 -20.06 2.84 0.18
N TYR A 60 -21.13 2.26 0.70
CA TYR A 60 -21.23 1.89 2.11
C TYR A 60 -21.92 0.53 2.23
N LEU A 61 -21.32 -0.36 3.02
CA LEU A 61 -21.91 -1.62 3.46
C LEU A 61 -21.74 -1.71 4.98
N GLY A 62 -22.80 -2.13 5.67
CA GLY A 62 -22.81 -2.35 7.12
C GLY A 62 -22.98 -3.82 7.47
N GLU A 63 -22.60 -4.17 8.70
CA GLU A 63 -22.89 -5.44 9.37
C GLU A 63 -22.54 -6.69 8.54
N GLU A 64 -23.49 -7.60 8.28
CA GLU A 64 -23.23 -8.86 7.59
C GLU A 64 -22.72 -8.64 6.16
N ALA A 65 -23.21 -7.61 5.47
CA ALA A 65 -22.72 -7.26 4.14
C ALA A 65 -21.27 -6.75 4.18
N ALA A 66 -20.90 -6.04 5.25
CA ALA A 66 -19.53 -5.59 5.48
C ALA A 66 -18.60 -6.77 5.83
N LEU A 67 -19.06 -7.72 6.62
CA LEU A 67 -18.33 -8.96 6.90
C LEU A 67 -18.08 -9.75 5.62
N ALA A 68 -19.13 -10.04 4.84
CA ALA A 68 -19.01 -10.77 3.57
C ALA A 68 -18.03 -10.09 2.59
N ALA A 69 -18.13 -8.77 2.44
CA ALA A 69 -17.22 -8.00 1.59
C ALA A 69 -15.77 -8.04 2.10
N THR A 70 -15.57 -8.03 3.42
CA THR A 70 -14.24 -8.14 4.05
C THR A 70 -13.60 -9.50 3.78
N LEU A 71 -14.35 -10.57 4.00
CA LEU A 71 -13.88 -11.94 3.76
C LEU A 71 -13.54 -12.17 2.29
N SER A 72 -14.33 -11.63 1.36
CA SER A 72 -14.02 -11.63 -0.06
C SER A 72 -12.73 -10.84 -0.37
N ALA A 73 -12.60 -9.62 0.17
CA ALA A 73 -11.43 -8.76 -0.08
C ALA A 73 -10.12 -9.29 0.51
N TYR A 74 -10.17 -10.05 1.61
CA TYR A 74 -9.02 -10.72 2.19
C TYR A 74 -8.46 -11.84 1.30
N ARG A 75 -9.35 -12.55 0.59
CA ARG A 75 -8.99 -13.66 -0.32
C ARG A 75 -8.64 -13.19 -1.73
N ASP A 76 -9.19 -12.07 -2.19
CA ASP A 76 -8.95 -11.56 -3.54
C ASP A 76 -7.55 -10.91 -3.69
N HIS A 77 -6.67 -11.65 -4.36
CA HIS A 77 -5.33 -11.22 -4.74
C HIS A 77 -5.17 -11.05 -6.25
N SER A 78 -6.24 -11.16 -7.02
CA SER A 78 -6.18 -11.35 -8.46
C SER A 78 -6.43 -10.05 -9.23
N ALA A 79 -5.94 -10.02 -10.47
CA ALA A 79 -6.36 -9.04 -11.45
C ALA A 79 -7.84 -9.25 -11.79
N ARG A 80 -8.56 -8.14 -11.95
CA ARG A 80 -9.98 -8.16 -12.30
C ARG A 80 -10.15 -7.73 -13.76
N PRO A 81 -10.99 -8.41 -14.56
CA PRO A 81 -11.24 -8.02 -15.95
C PRO A 81 -11.63 -6.55 -16.07
N GLY A 82 -11.05 -5.84 -17.04
CA GLY A 82 -11.30 -4.41 -17.29
C GLY A 82 -10.70 -3.45 -16.24
N CYS A 83 -10.10 -3.97 -15.16
CA CYS A 83 -9.50 -3.17 -14.11
C CYS A 83 -7.98 -3.09 -14.28
N SER A 84 -7.40 -2.01 -13.76
CA SER A 84 -5.96 -1.86 -13.67
C SER A 84 -5.30 -2.97 -12.82
N THR A 85 -4.15 -3.47 -13.29
CA THR A 85 -3.26 -4.34 -12.52
C THR A 85 -2.21 -3.57 -11.71
N LYS A 86 -2.09 -2.26 -11.93
CA LYS A 86 -1.16 -1.36 -11.22
C LYS A 86 -1.84 -0.67 -10.03
N ALA A 87 -3.13 -0.38 -10.13
CA ALA A 87 -3.92 0.12 -9.01
C ALA A 87 -4.47 -1.06 -8.18
N THR A 88 -3.95 -1.25 -6.97
CA THR A 88 -4.44 -2.28 -6.06
C THR A 88 -5.89 -2.00 -5.64
N HIS A 89 -6.74 -3.01 -5.64
CA HIS A 89 -8.07 -2.92 -5.04
C HIS A 89 -7.97 -2.54 -3.56
N ARG A 90 -8.87 -1.67 -3.08
CA ARG A 90 -8.95 -1.27 -1.69
C ARG A 90 -10.39 -1.38 -1.20
N LEU A 91 -10.53 -1.89 0.01
CA LEU A 91 -11.78 -1.87 0.74
C LEU A 91 -11.50 -1.27 2.12
N PRO A 92 -11.53 0.07 2.26
CA PRO A 92 -11.47 0.72 3.56
C PRO A 92 -12.60 0.21 4.44
N GLY A 93 -12.34 0.02 5.72
CA GLY A 93 -13.38 -0.38 6.65
C GLY A 93 -12.81 -0.88 7.96
N TRP A 94 -13.69 -1.37 8.81
CA TRP A 94 -13.35 -1.93 10.11
C TRP A 94 -14.48 -2.83 10.61
N LEU A 95 -14.10 -3.84 11.38
CA LEU A 95 -15.01 -4.74 12.07
C LEU A 95 -14.61 -4.79 13.54
N ARG A 96 -15.60 -4.79 14.43
CA ARG A 96 -15.44 -4.91 15.87
C ARG A 96 -15.99 -6.23 16.37
N PHE A 97 -15.16 -6.89 17.17
CA PHE A 97 -15.48 -8.12 17.89
C PHE A 97 -15.25 -7.87 19.39
N PRO A 98 -15.87 -8.67 20.28
CA PRO A 98 -15.60 -8.60 21.71
C PRO A 98 -14.10 -8.71 22.02
N ALA A 99 -13.63 -8.09 23.11
CA ALA A 99 -12.25 -8.19 23.55
C ALA A 99 -11.85 -9.66 23.79
N ALA A 100 -12.78 -10.46 24.30
CA ALA A 100 -12.62 -11.90 24.50
C ALA A 100 -12.32 -12.71 23.22
N SER A 101 -12.57 -12.16 22.02
CA SER A 101 -12.23 -12.79 20.76
C SER A 101 -10.74 -12.67 20.38
N ALA A 102 -9.98 -11.78 21.04
CA ALA A 102 -8.57 -11.53 20.73
C ALA A 102 -7.69 -12.81 20.75
N PRO A 103 -7.77 -13.70 21.76
CA PRO A 103 -6.97 -14.93 21.79
C PRO A 103 -7.31 -15.92 20.67
N LEU A 104 -8.54 -15.87 20.15
CA LEU A 104 -9.00 -16.74 19.05
C LEU A 104 -8.51 -16.22 17.69
N LEU A 105 -8.52 -14.89 17.50
CA LEU A 105 -8.17 -14.25 16.24
C LEU A 105 -6.67 -14.07 16.05
N ARG A 106 -5.93 -13.73 17.12
CA ARG A 106 -4.49 -13.45 17.04
C ARG A 106 -3.67 -14.53 16.33
N PRO A 107 -3.73 -15.83 16.70
CA PRO A 107 -2.91 -16.85 16.05
C PRO A 107 -3.22 -16.99 14.55
N LEU A 108 -4.50 -16.91 14.16
CA LEU A 108 -4.92 -17.00 12.75
C LEU A 108 -4.42 -15.82 11.93
N ILE A 109 -4.49 -14.61 12.48
CA ILE A 109 -4.02 -13.39 11.81
C ILE A 109 -2.49 -13.37 11.72
N ASP A 110 -1.80 -13.81 12.77
CA ASP A 110 -0.34 -13.96 12.77
C ASP A 110 0.11 -15.01 11.73
N GLU A 111 -0.62 -16.12 11.59
CA GLU A 111 -0.38 -17.12 10.55
C GLU A 111 -0.56 -16.54 9.13
N VAL A 112 -1.69 -15.87 8.86
CA VAL A 112 -1.92 -15.21 7.55
C VAL A 112 -0.81 -14.21 7.24
N ASN A 113 -0.48 -13.33 8.19
CA ASN A 113 0.54 -12.32 8.02
C ASN A 113 1.96 -12.92 7.89
N GLY A 114 2.21 -14.04 8.56
CA GLY A 114 3.41 -14.87 8.41
C GLY A 114 3.52 -15.46 7.01
N CYS A 115 2.43 -16.03 6.49
CA CYS A 115 2.38 -16.57 5.13
C CYS A 115 2.62 -15.48 4.07
N LYS A 116 2.03 -14.29 4.24
CA LYS A 116 2.28 -13.13 3.37
C LYS A 116 3.75 -12.68 3.40
N LEU A 117 4.37 -12.69 4.59
CA LEU A 117 5.79 -12.34 4.74
C LEU A 117 6.70 -13.38 4.08
N ALA A 118 6.45 -14.67 4.28
CA ALA A 118 7.19 -15.76 3.66
C ALA A 118 7.06 -15.74 2.13
N PHE A 119 5.84 -15.51 1.61
CA PHE A 119 5.62 -15.30 0.17
C PHE A 119 6.47 -14.15 -0.36
N LYS A 120 6.48 -13.00 0.33
CA LYS A 120 7.34 -11.87 -0.03
C LYS A 120 8.82 -12.25 -0.01
N ALA A 121 9.29 -12.99 0.99
CA ALA A 121 10.68 -13.43 1.09
C ALA A 121 11.09 -14.30 -0.10
N LEU A 122 10.25 -15.27 -0.50
CA LEU A 122 10.48 -16.11 -1.69
C LEU A 122 10.62 -15.29 -2.97
N VAL A 123 9.74 -14.30 -3.18
CA VAL A 123 9.86 -13.41 -4.35
C VAL A 123 11.13 -12.56 -4.28
N GLN A 124 11.55 -12.11 -3.09
CA GLN A 124 12.77 -11.30 -2.95
C GLN A 124 14.07 -12.09 -3.18
N GLN A 125 14.03 -13.43 -3.15
CA GLN A 125 15.17 -14.28 -3.48
C GLN A 125 15.47 -14.31 -4.99
N ALA A 126 14.51 -13.96 -5.85
CA ALA A 126 14.79 -13.72 -7.27
C ALA A 126 15.59 -12.42 -7.45
N GLY A 127 16.28 -12.29 -8.59
CA GLY A 127 17.19 -11.18 -8.86
C GLY A 127 16.50 -9.83 -9.11
N GLY A 128 16.59 -9.34 -10.33
CA GLY A 128 16.05 -8.06 -10.75
C GLY A 128 14.52 -7.99 -10.72
N ARG A 129 13.98 -6.79 -10.97
CA ARG A 129 12.53 -6.55 -11.06
C ARG A 129 11.85 -7.49 -12.04
N ASP A 130 12.45 -7.68 -13.21
CA ASP A 130 11.84 -8.45 -14.29
C ASP A 130 11.87 -9.96 -13.97
N GLU A 131 12.94 -10.44 -13.33
CA GLU A 131 13.01 -11.83 -12.82
C GLU A 131 11.97 -12.10 -11.73
N LYS A 132 11.71 -11.13 -10.85
CA LYS A 132 10.64 -11.21 -9.84
C LYS A 132 9.26 -11.27 -10.48
N PHE A 133 9.03 -10.45 -11.51
CA PHE A 133 7.79 -10.44 -12.28
C PHE A 133 7.56 -11.78 -12.96
N GLU A 134 8.54 -12.28 -13.71
CA GLU A 134 8.47 -13.56 -14.40
C GLU A 134 8.26 -14.73 -13.44
N LEU A 135 8.99 -14.76 -12.33
CA LEU A 135 8.83 -15.80 -11.31
C LEU A 135 7.39 -15.84 -10.78
N VAL A 136 6.85 -14.69 -10.36
CA VAL A 136 5.50 -14.61 -9.80
C VAL A 136 4.45 -14.97 -10.83
N HIS A 137 4.52 -14.45 -12.05
CA HIS A 137 3.46 -14.66 -13.05
C HIS A 137 3.55 -16.01 -13.75
N ARG A 138 4.72 -16.64 -13.79
CA ARG A 138 4.85 -18.07 -14.14
C ARG A 138 4.26 -18.96 -13.06
N ALA A 139 4.44 -18.61 -11.78
CA ALA A 139 3.89 -19.38 -10.67
C ALA A 139 2.36 -19.21 -10.55
N LEU A 140 1.89 -17.96 -10.58
CA LEU A 140 0.54 -17.54 -10.23
C LEU A 140 0.05 -16.51 -11.27
N PRO A 141 -0.43 -16.96 -12.44
CA PRO A 141 -0.94 -16.07 -13.48
C PRO A 141 -2.05 -15.15 -12.94
N GLY A 142 -1.98 -13.86 -13.29
CA GLY A 142 -2.99 -12.88 -12.89
C GLY A 142 -2.93 -12.39 -11.44
N VAL A 143 -2.00 -12.87 -10.60
CA VAL A 143 -1.87 -12.36 -9.22
C VAL A 143 -1.35 -10.92 -9.19
N ILE A 144 -1.90 -10.09 -8.30
CA ILE A 144 -1.38 -8.76 -7.98
C ILE A 144 -0.50 -8.89 -6.74
N THR A 145 0.83 -8.92 -6.92
CA THR A 145 1.81 -9.18 -5.84
C THR A 145 1.65 -8.24 -4.64
N LEU A 146 1.32 -6.96 -4.87
CA LEU A 146 1.11 -5.99 -3.80
C LEU A 146 -0.16 -6.27 -2.97
N GLN A 147 -1.17 -6.93 -3.55
CA GLN A 147 -2.35 -7.40 -2.81
C GLN A 147 -2.00 -8.59 -1.93
N VAL A 148 -1.07 -9.45 -2.34
CA VAL A 148 -0.58 -10.54 -1.49
C VAL A 148 0.23 -9.98 -0.32
N TYR A 149 1.13 -9.03 -0.58
CA TYR A 149 2.05 -8.48 0.44
C TYR A 149 1.38 -7.66 1.54
N ARG A 150 0.19 -7.10 1.32
CA ARG A 150 -0.48 -6.25 2.31
C ARG A 150 -0.95 -7.09 3.50
N LYS A 151 -0.46 -6.76 4.69
CA LYS A 151 -0.84 -7.43 5.94
C LYS A 151 -2.28 -7.09 6.34
N LEU A 152 -2.94 -8.04 6.99
CA LEU A 152 -4.18 -7.78 7.71
C LEU A 152 -3.86 -6.99 8.97
N THR A 153 -4.64 -5.94 9.22
CA THR A 153 -4.47 -5.09 10.40
C THR A 153 -5.40 -5.58 11.50
N TRP A 154 -4.83 -5.90 12.64
CA TRP A 154 -5.55 -6.32 13.84
C TRP A 154 -5.11 -5.48 15.03
N LEU A 155 -6.07 -5.11 15.87
CA LEU A 155 -5.91 -4.21 16.99
C LEU A 155 -6.72 -4.73 18.19
N GLU A 156 -6.22 -4.49 19.38
CA GLU A 156 -6.83 -4.88 20.66
C GLU A 156 -6.89 -3.66 21.59
N GLY A 157 -7.94 -3.54 22.39
CA GLY A 157 -8.04 -2.51 23.43
C GLY A 157 -8.81 -1.27 23.00
N GLU A 158 -8.84 -0.30 23.91
CA GLU A 158 -9.90 0.69 23.94
C GLU A 158 -9.60 1.93 23.09
N LEU A 159 -10.46 2.18 22.10
CA LEU A 159 -10.39 3.36 21.25
C LEU A 159 -11.36 4.42 21.77
N HIS A 160 -10.89 5.66 21.87
CA HIS A 160 -11.77 6.81 22.03
C HIS A 160 -12.50 7.11 20.72
N SER A 161 -11.77 7.06 19.60
CA SER A 161 -12.35 7.33 18.28
C SER A 161 -11.57 6.67 17.13
N LEU A 162 -12.30 6.36 16.06
CA LEU A 162 -11.81 5.81 14.81
C LEU A 162 -12.40 6.63 13.65
N GLY A 163 -11.55 7.17 12.77
CA GLY A 163 -12.00 8.04 11.69
C GLY A 163 -11.26 7.86 10.38
N PHE A 164 -12.00 7.85 9.27
CA PHE A 164 -11.44 7.71 7.94
C PHE A 164 -11.21 9.08 7.27
N THR A 165 -10.11 9.20 6.52
CA THR A 165 -9.75 10.43 5.80
C THR A 165 -9.06 10.14 4.49
N TRP A 166 -9.21 11.03 3.50
CA TRP A 166 -8.39 11.04 2.30
C TRP A 166 -7.03 11.69 2.57
N ALA A 167 -5.96 11.06 2.09
CA ALA A 167 -4.60 11.53 2.24
C ALA A 167 -3.92 11.76 0.89
N ASP A 168 -3.52 13.00 0.68
CA ASP A 168 -2.68 13.45 -0.44
C ASP A 168 -1.25 13.54 0.10
N LYS A 169 -0.58 12.39 0.19
CA LYS A 169 0.79 12.30 0.70
C LYS A 169 1.79 12.42 -0.44
N GLN A 170 3.04 12.69 -0.08
CA GLN A 170 4.18 12.57 -0.98
C GLN A 170 5.02 11.36 -0.56
N SER A 171 5.54 10.60 -1.53
CA SER A 171 6.62 9.65 -1.26
C SER A 171 7.92 10.43 -1.26
N ILE A 172 8.72 10.22 -0.22
CA ILE A 172 10.00 10.90 -0.04
C ILE A 172 11.06 9.82 0.10
N SER A 173 11.98 9.76 -0.85
CA SER A 173 13.19 8.95 -0.76
C SER A 173 14.37 9.85 -0.48
N ARG A 174 15.05 9.64 0.64
CA ARG A 174 16.29 10.34 0.99
C ARG A 174 17.46 9.64 0.30
N LEU A 175 18.32 10.41 -0.35
CA LEU A 175 19.45 9.93 -1.12
C LEU A 175 20.69 10.78 -0.81
N SER A 176 21.86 10.16 -0.80
CA SER A 176 23.12 10.89 -0.88
C SER A 176 23.41 11.31 -2.32
N ARG A 177 24.37 12.24 -2.48
CA ARG A 177 24.88 12.64 -3.79
C ARG A 177 25.40 11.44 -4.59
N GLU A 178 26.14 10.54 -3.95
CA GLU A 178 26.74 9.36 -4.58
C GLU A 178 25.67 8.38 -5.07
N GLN A 179 24.59 8.18 -4.29
CA GLN A 179 23.46 7.34 -4.71
C GLN A 179 22.75 7.91 -5.94
N VAL A 180 22.61 9.23 -6.03
CA VAL A 180 22.02 9.88 -7.21
C VAL A 180 22.94 9.71 -8.43
N LEU A 181 24.24 9.88 -8.28
CA LEU A 181 25.20 9.66 -9.37
C LEU A 181 25.16 8.22 -9.88
N GLU A 182 25.10 7.22 -8.99
CA GLU A 182 24.89 5.83 -9.39
C GLU A 182 23.58 5.61 -10.17
N MET A 183 22.51 6.27 -9.74
CA MET A 183 21.22 6.21 -10.45
C MET A 183 21.31 6.81 -11.86
N LEU A 184 21.99 7.94 -12.02
CA LEU A 184 22.19 8.59 -13.31
C LEU A 184 23.06 7.74 -14.24
N GLU A 185 24.11 7.10 -13.74
CA GLU A 185 24.92 6.19 -14.55
C GLU A 185 24.16 4.94 -15.01
N ARG A 186 23.25 4.42 -14.18
CA ARG A 186 22.32 3.37 -14.62
C ARG A 186 21.37 3.90 -15.69
N SER A 187 20.85 5.12 -15.51
CA SER A 187 19.97 5.80 -16.47
C SER A 187 20.65 6.02 -17.82
N ARG A 188 21.97 6.27 -17.84
CA ARG A 188 22.75 6.43 -19.07
C ARG A 188 22.70 5.19 -19.96
N ARG A 189 22.64 4.00 -19.35
CA ARG A 189 22.60 2.71 -20.05
C ARG A 189 21.21 2.32 -20.54
N TYR A 190 20.16 3.03 -20.11
CA TYR A 190 18.78 2.73 -20.45
C TYR A 190 18.14 3.93 -21.18
N ILE A 191 18.22 3.90 -22.51
CA ILE A 191 17.67 4.96 -23.37
C ILE A 191 16.15 4.76 -23.49
N PRO A 192 15.31 5.75 -23.15
CA PRO A 192 13.86 5.66 -23.34
C PRO A 192 13.50 5.47 -24.82
N ALA A 193 12.47 4.67 -25.10
CA ALA A 193 12.10 4.30 -26.47
C ALA A 193 11.74 5.47 -27.39
N LEU A 194 11.35 6.62 -26.83
CA LEU A 194 10.97 7.84 -27.56
C LEU A 194 12.07 8.91 -27.56
N SER A 195 13.29 8.58 -27.14
CA SER A 195 14.40 9.54 -27.02
C SER A 195 15.53 9.21 -28.01
N ASN A 196 16.14 10.24 -28.58
CA ASN A 196 17.39 10.10 -29.32
C ASN A 196 18.53 9.82 -28.33
N ASN A 197 19.41 8.86 -28.66
CA ASN A 197 20.56 8.50 -27.84
C ASN A 197 21.48 9.70 -27.53
N GLU A 198 21.78 10.55 -28.52
CA GLU A 198 22.67 11.69 -28.32
C GLU A 198 22.06 12.75 -27.39
N GLU A 199 20.78 13.07 -27.58
CA GLU A 199 20.04 14.01 -26.74
C GLU A 199 19.89 13.47 -25.32
N TRP A 200 19.61 12.17 -25.17
CA TRP A 200 19.54 11.49 -23.89
C TRP A 200 20.88 11.54 -23.14
N SER A 201 21.98 11.19 -23.82
CA SER A 201 23.31 11.24 -23.19
C SER A 201 23.65 12.66 -22.75
N LYS A 202 23.43 13.67 -23.61
CA LYS A 202 23.70 15.07 -23.26
C LYS A 202 22.88 15.53 -22.05
N MET A 203 21.60 15.17 -21.99
CA MET A 203 20.74 15.48 -20.86
C MET A 203 21.26 14.81 -19.57
N VAL A 204 21.60 13.52 -19.61
CA VAL A 204 22.13 12.81 -18.45
C VAL A 204 23.50 13.35 -18.03
N ASP A 205 24.37 13.72 -18.97
CA ASP A 205 25.67 14.34 -18.69
C ASP A 205 25.52 15.70 -17.99
N GLN A 206 24.55 16.51 -18.42
CA GLN A 206 24.20 17.77 -17.74
C GLN A 206 23.70 17.52 -16.31
N GLU A 207 22.79 16.55 -16.13
CA GLU A 207 22.29 16.17 -14.80
C GLU A 207 23.43 15.68 -13.88
N VAL A 208 24.37 14.88 -14.39
CA VAL A 208 25.55 14.44 -13.64
C VAL A 208 26.42 15.64 -13.25
N TYR A 209 26.63 16.59 -14.16
CA TYR A 209 27.37 17.81 -13.89
C TYR A 209 26.71 18.64 -12.77
N ASP A 210 25.40 18.84 -12.84
CA ASP A 210 24.65 19.62 -11.84
C ASP A 210 24.72 18.98 -10.44
N ILE A 211 24.63 17.64 -10.35
CA ILE A 211 24.76 16.93 -9.08
C ILE A 211 26.19 16.97 -8.52
N ARG A 212 27.22 16.91 -9.37
CA ARG A 212 28.62 16.97 -8.92
C ARG A 212 29.01 18.34 -8.35
N ARG A 213 28.32 19.41 -8.75
CA ARG A 213 28.55 20.77 -8.22
C ARG A 213 28.03 20.95 -6.79
N LEU A 214 27.19 20.06 -6.32
CA LEU A 214 26.68 20.10 -4.95
C LEU A 214 27.76 19.65 -3.95
N PRO A 215 27.72 20.17 -2.71
CA PRO A 215 28.55 19.69 -1.61
C PRO A 215 28.45 18.17 -1.42
N ALA A 216 29.51 17.56 -0.90
CA ALA A 216 29.56 16.10 -0.73
C ALA A 216 28.55 15.58 0.30
N ASP A 217 28.21 16.40 1.28
CA ASP A 217 27.23 16.16 2.33
C ASP A 217 25.81 16.63 1.96
N ALA A 218 25.58 17.03 0.70
CA ALA A 218 24.26 17.46 0.25
C ALA A 218 23.22 16.35 0.40
N GLU A 219 22.18 16.62 1.20
CA GLU A 219 21.02 15.75 1.30
C GLU A 219 20.07 15.96 0.11
N LEU A 220 19.83 14.90 -0.66
CA LEU A 220 18.92 14.93 -1.79
C LEU A 220 17.64 14.16 -1.47
N ARG A 221 16.51 14.62 -2.00
CA ARG A 221 15.21 13.97 -1.82
C ARG A 221 14.47 13.85 -3.13
N ILE A 222 14.10 12.62 -3.49
CA ILE A 222 13.08 12.40 -4.52
C ILE A 222 11.72 12.57 -3.85
N ARG A 223 10.91 13.51 -4.33
CA ARG A 223 9.56 13.77 -3.81
C ARG A 223 8.53 13.57 -4.91
N ARG A 224 7.70 12.53 -4.81
CA ARG A 224 6.66 12.26 -5.80
C ARG A 224 5.26 12.34 -5.17
N PRO A 225 4.27 12.95 -5.83
CA PRO A 225 2.89 12.88 -5.39
C PRO A 225 2.44 11.41 -5.33
N VAL A 226 1.82 11.01 -4.22
CA VAL A 226 1.12 9.74 -4.12
C VAL A 226 -0.34 10.01 -4.43
N LYS A 227 -0.93 9.22 -5.33
CA LYS A 227 -2.37 9.27 -5.59
C LYS A 227 -3.15 9.24 -4.28
N THR A 228 -4.21 10.05 -4.22
CA THR A 228 -5.02 10.17 -3.00
C THR A 228 -5.50 8.79 -2.56
N HIS A 229 -5.49 8.57 -1.25
CA HIS A 229 -5.89 7.29 -0.70
C HIS A 229 -6.49 7.40 0.70
N PRO A 230 -7.33 6.43 1.07
CA PRO A 230 -7.94 6.41 2.39
C PRO A 230 -6.94 6.00 3.46
N MET A 231 -7.00 6.70 4.58
CA MET A 231 -6.28 6.45 5.82
C MET A 231 -7.28 6.32 6.95
N ILE A 232 -6.92 5.55 7.96
CA ILE A 232 -7.65 5.48 9.23
C ILE A 232 -6.83 6.17 10.32
N ASN A 233 -7.49 6.99 11.11
CA ASN A 233 -6.94 7.71 12.24
C ASN A 233 -7.56 7.13 13.51
N LEU A 234 -6.71 6.72 14.43
CA LEU A 234 -7.07 6.07 15.68
C LEU A 234 -6.63 6.95 16.84
N LEU A 235 -7.52 7.11 17.81
CA LEU A 235 -7.21 7.74 19.09
C LEU A 235 -7.46 6.72 20.20
N TRP A 236 -6.39 6.27 20.82
CA TRP A 236 -6.40 5.32 21.92
C TRP A 236 -6.74 6.00 23.25
N GLN A 237 -7.40 5.25 24.14
CA GLN A 237 -7.66 5.68 25.51
C GLN A 237 -6.47 5.44 26.43
N ASP A 238 -5.77 4.32 26.22
CA ASP A 238 -4.88 3.67 27.18
C ASP A 238 -3.44 3.49 26.68
N ARG A 239 -3.10 4.02 25.49
CA ARG A 239 -1.78 3.87 24.86
C ARG A 239 -1.01 5.16 24.71
N GLU A 240 0.32 5.09 24.76
CA GLU A 240 1.21 6.17 24.32
C GLU A 240 2.13 5.70 23.17
N PRO A 241 2.17 6.40 22.01
CA PRO A 241 1.39 7.59 21.68
C PRO A 241 -0.10 7.28 21.46
N ARG A 242 -0.99 8.15 21.97
CA ARG A 242 -2.44 7.97 21.80
C ARG A 242 -2.93 8.02 20.36
N LYS A 243 -2.20 8.70 19.48
CA LYS A 243 -2.60 8.88 18.06
C LYS A 243 -1.83 7.92 17.17
N GLN A 244 -2.56 7.19 16.35
CA GLN A 244 -2.00 6.28 15.35
C GLN A 244 -2.72 6.47 14.02
N GLN A 245 -1.98 6.42 12.91
CA GLN A 245 -2.56 6.50 11.57
C GLN A 245 -2.11 5.30 10.73
N LEU A 246 -3.07 4.60 10.12
CA LEU A 246 -2.81 3.40 9.30
C LEU A 246 -3.40 3.58 7.91
N LYS A 247 -2.86 2.88 6.92
CA LYS A 247 -3.43 2.85 5.57
C LYS A 247 -4.71 2.01 5.60
N ALA A 248 -5.81 2.55 5.10
CA ALA A 248 -7.08 1.82 5.00
C ALA A 248 -7.15 1.05 3.67
N SER A 249 -6.21 0.12 3.47
CA SER A 249 -6.15 -0.70 2.24
C SER A 249 -7.14 -1.86 2.24
N LEU A 250 -7.38 -2.43 3.42
CA LEU A 250 -8.33 -3.49 3.70
C LEU A 250 -9.05 -3.13 5.02
N PRO A 251 -10.19 -3.76 5.33
CA PRO A 251 -10.85 -3.56 6.60
C PRO A 251 -9.89 -3.98 7.74
N LEU A 252 -9.88 -3.23 8.84
CA LEU A 252 -9.15 -3.66 10.04
C LEU A 252 -10.06 -4.46 10.97
N LEU A 253 -9.47 -5.30 11.81
CA LEU A 253 -10.15 -6.02 12.86
C LEU A 253 -9.82 -5.38 14.22
N LEU A 254 -10.83 -5.07 15.02
CA LEU A 254 -10.70 -4.52 16.36
C LEU A 254 -11.36 -5.47 17.37
N CYS A 255 -10.61 -5.91 18.37
CA CYS A 255 -11.14 -6.61 19.54
C CYS A 255 -11.24 -5.62 20.70
N SER A 256 -12.46 -5.18 21.01
CA SER A 256 -12.73 -4.13 22.00
C SER A 256 -14.19 -4.21 22.45
N ASP A 257 -14.42 -4.15 23.76
CA ASP A 257 -15.77 -4.14 24.33
C ASP A 257 -16.38 -2.72 24.29
N THR A 258 -15.55 -1.67 24.27
CA THR A 258 -16.07 -0.31 24.04
C THR A 258 -16.30 -0.01 22.57
N GLN A 259 -17.39 0.70 22.30
CA GLN A 259 -17.68 1.27 21.00
C GLN A 259 -16.96 2.62 20.86
N PRO A 260 -16.04 2.78 19.90
CA PRO A 260 -15.39 4.07 19.66
C PRO A 260 -16.33 5.04 18.95
N ALA A 261 -16.09 6.34 19.06
CA ALA A 261 -16.72 7.32 18.19
C ALA A 261 -16.21 7.14 16.73
N VAL A 262 -17.12 6.96 15.77
CA VAL A 262 -16.78 6.65 14.37
C VAL A 262 -16.99 7.84 13.45
N THR A 263 -15.99 8.14 12.62
CA THR A 263 -16.14 9.05 11.46
C THR A 263 -16.00 8.26 10.16
N HIS A 264 -17.11 8.07 9.45
CA HIS A 264 -17.18 7.31 8.20
C HIS A 264 -16.36 7.95 7.05
N LEU A 265 -15.95 7.12 6.08
CA LEU A 265 -15.26 7.62 4.88
C LEU A 265 -16.26 8.30 3.94
N GLY A 266 -16.17 9.62 3.80
CA GLY A 266 -16.94 10.36 2.80
C GLY A 266 -16.29 10.36 1.41
N HIS A 267 -17.02 10.85 0.40
CA HIS A 267 -16.53 11.03 -0.96
C HIS A 267 -15.26 11.92 -1.04
N TYR A 268 -14.47 11.71 -2.09
CA TYR A 268 -13.39 12.63 -2.45
C TYR A 268 -13.86 13.59 -3.55
N PRO A 269 -13.52 14.89 -3.48
CA PRO A 269 -12.82 15.56 -2.39
C PRO A 269 -13.75 15.76 -1.17
N PRO A 270 -13.20 15.80 0.05
CA PRO A 270 -14.01 16.14 1.23
C PRO A 270 -14.56 17.57 1.07
N LYS A 271 -15.84 17.78 1.44
CA LYS A 271 -16.58 19.05 1.27
C LYS A 271 -15.89 20.28 1.90
N LEU A 272 -15.00 20.09 2.87
CA LEU A 272 -14.27 21.15 3.56
C LEU A 272 -12.80 20.77 3.76
N ARG A 273 -11.90 21.34 2.97
CA ARG A 273 -10.49 21.48 3.35
C ARG A 273 -9.97 22.84 2.92
N GLN A 274 -9.52 23.64 3.89
CA GLN A 274 -8.51 24.65 3.60
C GLN A 274 -7.26 23.92 3.10
N ALA A 275 -6.74 24.33 1.94
CA ALA A 275 -5.47 23.83 1.42
C ALA A 275 -4.38 24.08 2.47
N ARG A 276 -3.81 23.02 3.05
CA ARG A 276 -2.70 23.19 3.97
C ARG A 276 -1.46 23.62 3.18
N ARG A 277 -0.81 24.70 3.63
CA ARG A 277 0.34 25.33 2.96
C ARG A 277 1.59 24.44 2.91
N ASP A 278 1.68 23.45 3.81
CA ASP A 278 2.73 22.42 3.90
C ASP A 278 2.79 21.46 2.70
N ARG A 279 1.80 21.51 1.79
CA ARG A 279 1.74 20.69 0.57
C ARG A 279 2.47 21.28 -0.63
N LYS A 280 2.88 22.55 -0.60
CA LYS A 280 3.67 23.13 -1.69
C LYS A 280 5.05 22.49 -1.68
N ILE A 281 5.44 21.93 -2.82
CA ILE A 281 6.83 21.57 -3.09
C ILE A 281 7.65 22.85 -2.90
N GLY A 282 8.42 22.93 -1.81
CA GLY A 282 9.38 24.01 -1.64
C GLY A 282 10.54 23.81 -2.60
N GLY A 283 10.85 24.82 -3.41
CA GLY A 283 11.98 24.84 -4.33
C GLY A 283 11.71 24.24 -5.71
N GLU A 284 12.51 24.65 -6.70
CA GLU A 284 12.56 24.04 -8.02
C GLU A 284 13.32 22.70 -7.96
N PRO A 285 12.91 21.67 -8.71
CA PRO A 285 13.65 20.42 -8.76
C PRO A 285 15.02 20.66 -9.43
N ILE A 286 16.08 20.05 -8.88
CA ILE A 286 17.40 19.99 -9.53
C ILE A 286 17.30 19.16 -10.81
N ILE A 287 16.56 18.04 -10.75
CA ILE A 287 16.28 17.17 -11.89
C ILE A 287 14.78 16.90 -11.95
N GLU A 288 14.10 17.53 -12.90
CA GLU A 288 12.64 17.51 -13.02
C GLU A 288 12.08 16.10 -13.28
N ARG A 289 12.65 15.37 -14.25
CA ARG A 289 12.18 14.01 -14.61
C ARG A 289 12.28 13.00 -13.46
N LEU A 290 13.16 13.26 -12.49
CA LEU A 290 13.32 12.41 -11.31
C LEU A 290 12.49 12.90 -10.12
N HIS A 291 11.97 14.12 -10.18
CA HIS A 291 11.44 14.89 -9.06
C HIS A 291 12.47 14.99 -7.92
N LEU A 292 13.72 15.32 -8.27
CA LEU A 292 14.83 15.40 -7.33
C LEU A 292 15.00 16.82 -6.81
N TYR A 293 15.06 16.98 -5.49
CA TYR A 293 15.19 18.27 -4.82
C TYR A 293 16.38 18.26 -3.87
N LEU A 294 17.03 19.42 -3.70
CA LEU A 294 17.96 19.65 -2.61
C LEU A 294 17.17 19.80 -1.32
N TYR A 295 17.58 19.10 -0.26
CA TYR A 295 16.99 19.34 1.05
C TYR A 295 17.53 20.65 1.62
N GLN A 296 16.63 21.60 1.83
CA GLN A 296 16.87 22.81 2.59
C GLN A 296 16.22 22.60 3.96
N GLY A 297 17.03 22.72 5.02
CA GLY A 297 16.65 22.47 6.41
C GLY A 297 15.43 23.25 6.87
#